data_AF-A0A7S4KP60-F1
#
_entry.id   AF-A0A7S4KP60-F1
#
_cell.length_a   1.000
_cell.length_b   1.000
_cell.length_c   1.000
_cell.angle_alpha   90.00
_cell.angle_beta   90.00
_cell.angle_gamma   90.00
#
_symmetry.space_group_name_H-M   'P 1'
#
loop_
_entity.id
_entity.type
_entity.pdbx_description
1 polymer ?
#
loop_
_entity_poly.entity_id
_entity_poly.type
_entity_poly.pdbx_seq_one_letter_code
_entity_poly.pdbx_strand_id
1 'polypeptide(L)'
;SLALDACDQSGSTALMLACQIPPVPLRVIQVMVANKADVNAGNHVGQTPLLMASRAGKEDVLLLLHTAGAQVNSLCDWGSSALWWSRQREHTAMTRLPLEHGAIASEGEDLTASKRKREENEEVAPAQKCP
;
A
#
# COMPACT_ATOMS: atom_id res chain seq x y z
N SER A 1 6.82 4.50 21.29
CA SER A 1 6.93 4.20 19.85
C SER A 1 6.09 5.12 18.96
N LEU A 2 5.77 6.37 19.36
CA LEU A 2 4.84 7.23 18.60
C LEU A 2 5.49 8.14 17.54
N ALA A 3 6.81 8.37 17.59
CA ALA A 3 7.45 9.44 16.81
C ALA A 3 7.78 9.04 15.36
N LEU A 4 7.94 7.74 15.07
CA LEU A 4 8.32 7.27 13.72
C LEU A 4 7.16 7.32 12.72
N ASP A 5 5.93 7.22 13.22
CA ASP A 5 4.71 7.26 12.41
C ASP A 5 4.06 8.64 12.41
N ALA A 6 4.74 9.65 12.97
CA ALA A 6 4.34 11.04 12.76
C ALA A 6 4.34 11.35 11.25
N CYS A 7 3.30 12.03 10.81
CA CYS A 7 3.09 12.33 9.40
C CYS A 7 3.11 13.84 9.13
N ASP A 8 3.42 14.19 7.88
CA ASP A 8 3.31 15.56 7.39
C ASP A 8 1.84 15.93 7.05
N GLN A 9 1.63 17.11 6.46
CA GLN A 9 0.31 17.60 6.06
C GLN A 9 -0.40 16.73 5.01
N SER A 10 0.34 15.87 4.30
CA SER A 10 -0.20 14.92 3.33
C SER A 10 -0.52 13.55 3.95
N GLY A 11 -0.23 13.36 5.24
CA GLY A 11 -0.32 12.06 5.90
C GLY A 11 0.89 11.17 5.61
N SER A 12 1.97 11.69 5.03
CA SER A 12 3.15 10.90 4.69
C SER A 12 4.08 10.75 5.89
N THR A 13 4.41 9.51 6.25
CA THR A 13 5.40 9.22 7.31
C THR A 13 6.83 9.29 6.78
N ALA A 14 7.81 9.34 7.70
CA ALA A 14 9.22 9.31 7.33
C ALA A 14 9.59 8.09 6.48
N LEU A 15 8.98 6.93 6.76
CA LEU A 15 9.18 5.70 5.98
C LEU A 15 8.66 5.84 4.54
N MET A 16 7.49 6.45 4.33
CA MET A 16 6.95 6.68 2.99
C MET A 16 7.87 7.57 2.15
N LEU A 17 8.33 8.68 2.73
CA LEU A 17 9.24 9.62 2.06
C LEU A 17 10.56 8.96 1.70
N ALA A 18 11.13 8.14 2.61
CA ALA A 18 12.35 7.38 2.36
C ALA A 18 12.19 6.35 1.22
N CYS A 19 11.01 5.75 1.09
CA CYS A 19 10.68 4.83 0.00
C CYS A 19 10.53 5.58 -1.34
N GLN A 20 10.02 6.81 -1.33
CA GLN A 20 9.76 7.60 -2.54
C GLN A 20 11.00 8.29 -3.12
N ILE A 21 11.83 8.93 -2.28
CA ILE A 21 12.87 9.88 -2.72
C ILE A 21 14.24 9.16 -2.80
N PRO A 22 15.01 9.24 -3.89
CA PRO A 22 16.42 8.86 -3.89
C PRO A 22 17.34 10.01 -3.43
N PRO A 23 18.54 9.75 -2.83
CA PRO A 23 19.15 8.46 -2.50
C PRO A 23 19.17 8.23 -0.98
N VAL A 24 18.10 7.65 -0.42
CA VAL A 24 18.13 7.16 0.97
C VAL A 24 18.78 5.77 1.00
N PRO A 25 19.86 5.55 1.77
CA PRO A 25 20.49 4.24 1.88
C PRO A 25 19.52 3.19 2.47
N LEU A 26 19.57 1.97 1.96
CA LEU A 26 18.74 0.85 2.44
C LEU A 26 18.84 0.65 3.96
N ARG A 27 20.03 0.92 4.54
CA ARG A 27 20.26 0.83 5.99
C ARG A 27 19.36 1.75 6.81
N VAL A 28 19.02 2.93 6.29
CA VAL A 28 18.12 3.87 6.98
C VAL A 28 16.72 3.27 7.09
N ILE A 29 16.24 2.68 6.00
CA ILE A 29 14.92 2.02 5.96
C ILE A 29 14.92 0.78 6.87
N GLN A 30 16.00 -0.02 6.88
CA GLN A 30 16.16 -1.12 7.82
C GLN A 30 16.05 -0.67 9.28
N VAL A 31 16.67 0.45 9.64
CA VAL A 31 16.60 1.01 11.01
C VAL A 31 15.18 1.46 11.34
N MET A 32 14.48 2.12 10.41
CA MET A 32 13.09 2.53 10.62
C MET A 32 12.18 1.31 10.89
N VAL A 33 12.28 0.28 10.06
CA VAL A 33 11.52 -0.97 10.19
C VAL A 33 11.88 -1.70 11.51
N ALA A 34 13.17 -1.79 11.84
CA ALA A 34 13.63 -2.40 13.09
C ALA A 34 13.09 -1.67 14.34
N ASN A 35 12.90 -0.35 14.25
CA ASN A 35 12.28 0.46 15.29
C ASN A 35 10.74 0.49 15.23
N LYS A 36 10.12 -0.48 14.54
CA LYS A 36 8.66 -0.67 14.49
C LYS A 36 7.90 0.47 13.81
N ALA A 37 8.51 1.14 12.83
CA ALA A 37 7.75 2.01 11.93
C ALA A 37 6.65 1.20 11.22
N ASP A 38 5.47 1.79 11.06
CA ASP A 38 4.34 1.13 10.40
C ASP A 38 4.59 1.02 8.89
N VAL A 39 4.88 -0.20 8.45
CA VAL A 39 5.12 -0.54 7.04
C VAL A 39 3.85 -0.51 6.18
N ASN A 40 2.68 -0.47 6.80
CA ASN A 40 1.37 -0.45 6.15
C ASN A 40 0.64 0.88 6.28
N ALA A 41 1.27 1.89 6.90
CA ALA A 41 0.69 3.23 7.00
C ALA A 41 0.29 3.75 5.61
N GLY A 42 -0.87 4.40 5.53
CA GLY A 42 -1.37 5.04 4.31
C GLY A 42 -1.45 6.55 4.48
N ASN A 43 -0.98 7.31 3.49
CA ASN A 43 -1.19 8.76 3.46
C ASN A 43 -2.63 9.11 3.05
N HIS A 44 -2.97 10.39 2.93
CA HIS A 44 -4.34 10.84 2.64
C HIS A 44 -4.90 10.39 1.28
N VAL A 45 -4.05 9.85 0.39
CA VAL A 45 -4.46 9.28 -0.92
C VAL A 45 -4.30 7.75 -0.96
N GLY A 46 -4.15 7.11 0.20
CA GLY A 46 -4.02 5.66 0.34
C GLY A 46 -2.68 5.09 -0.13
N GLN A 47 -1.65 5.92 -0.32
CA GLN A 47 -0.32 5.40 -0.70
C GLN A 47 0.41 4.89 0.54
N THR A 48 0.90 3.66 0.43
CA THR A 48 1.72 2.98 1.44
C THR A 48 3.22 3.08 1.11
N PRO A 49 4.13 2.81 2.07
CA PRO A 49 5.56 2.68 1.79
C PRO A 49 5.87 1.76 0.61
N LEU A 50 5.15 0.62 0.52
CA LEU A 50 5.32 -0.35 -0.57
C LEU A 50 4.92 0.26 -1.93
N LEU A 51 3.76 0.93 -2.01
CA LEU A 51 3.31 1.62 -3.23
C LEU A 51 4.30 2.69 -3.67
N MET A 52 4.86 3.45 -2.74
CA MET A 52 5.87 4.47 -3.02
C MET A 52 7.19 3.86 -3.54
N ALA A 53 7.66 2.78 -2.92
CA ALA A 53 8.85 2.07 -3.38
C ALA A 53 8.66 1.45 -4.77
N SER A 54 7.47 0.90 -5.06
CA SER A 54 7.10 0.38 -6.40
C SER A 54 7.10 1.48 -7.44
N ARG A 55 6.47 2.62 -7.15
CA ARG A 55 6.46 3.78 -8.05
C ARG A 55 7.88 4.33 -8.28
N ALA A 56 8.76 4.21 -7.28
CA ALA A 56 10.16 4.62 -7.39
C ALA A 56 11.06 3.58 -8.09
N GLY A 57 10.61 2.32 -8.23
CA GLY A 57 11.42 1.22 -8.81
C GLY A 57 12.52 0.70 -7.87
N LYS A 58 12.34 0.82 -6.54
CA LYS A 58 13.35 0.43 -5.56
C LYS A 58 13.19 -1.04 -5.13
N GLU A 59 13.73 -1.96 -5.92
CA GLU A 59 13.56 -3.41 -5.71
C GLU A 59 14.02 -3.89 -4.32
N ASP A 60 15.20 -3.47 -3.87
CA ASP A 60 15.74 -3.85 -2.55
C ASP A 60 14.84 -3.39 -1.40
N VAL A 61 14.24 -2.20 -1.54
CA VAL A 61 13.33 -1.62 -0.55
C VAL A 61 12.01 -2.37 -0.53
N LEU A 62 11.52 -2.81 -1.69
CA LEU A 62 10.31 -3.62 -1.77
C LEU A 62 10.48 -4.97 -1.08
N LEU A 63 11.61 -5.65 -1.32
CA LEU A 63 11.91 -6.92 -0.65
C LEU A 63 12.01 -6.73 0.87
N LEU A 64 12.65 -5.65 1.31
CA LEU A 64 12.72 -5.30 2.72
C LEU A 64 11.33 -5.08 3.33
N LEU A 65 10.47 -4.27 2.69
CA LEU A 65 9.13 -4.00 3.20
C LEU A 65 8.25 -5.25 3.20
N HIS A 66 8.35 -6.08 2.16
CA HIS A 66 7.63 -7.35 2.08
C HIS A 66 8.05 -8.31 3.21
N THR A 67 9.35 -8.49 3.43
CA THR A 67 9.87 -9.31 4.55
C THR A 67 9.49 -8.74 5.91
N ALA A 68 9.23 -7.43 5.99
CA ALA A 68 8.72 -6.76 7.17
C ALA A 68 7.18 -6.85 7.35
N GLY A 69 6.45 -7.53 6.46
CA GLY A 69 5.00 -7.72 6.57
C GLY A 69 4.15 -6.64 5.88
N ALA A 70 4.70 -5.92 4.90
CA ALA A 70 3.92 -5.00 4.09
C ALA A 70 2.88 -5.73 3.23
N GLN A 71 1.66 -5.19 3.20
CA GLN A 71 0.53 -5.72 2.43
C GLN A 71 0.73 -5.43 0.94
N VAL A 72 0.96 -6.48 0.15
CA VAL A 72 1.21 -6.40 -1.30
C VAL A 72 -0.03 -6.02 -2.12
N ASN A 73 -1.20 -6.16 -1.52
CA ASN A 73 -2.51 -5.93 -2.15
C ASN A 73 -3.13 -4.58 -1.82
N SER A 74 -2.41 -3.70 -1.11
CA SER A 74 -2.89 -2.35 -0.85
C SER A 74 -3.07 -1.59 -2.18
N LEU A 75 -4.20 -0.92 -2.30
CA LEU A 75 -4.54 -0.04 -3.41
C LEU A 75 -4.54 1.40 -2.91
N CYS A 76 -3.96 2.32 -3.68
CA CYS A 76 -4.21 3.73 -3.46
C CYS A 76 -5.60 4.13 -3.97
N ASP A 77 -6.02 5.36 -3.71
CA ASP A 77 -7.34 5.86 -4.12
C ASP A 77 -7.58 5.85 -5.64
N TRP A 78 -6.53 5.73 -6.46
CA TRP A 78 -6.62 5.54 -7.91
C TRP A 78 -6.76 4.07 -8.34
N GLY A 79 -6.95 3.15 -7.39
CA GLY A 79 -7.09 1.71 -7.64
C GLY A 79 -5.82 1.02 -8.14
N SER A 80 -4.67 1.69 -8.06
CA SER A 80 -3.39 1.14 -8.50
C SER A 80 -2.72 0.33 -7.38
N SER A 81 -2.28 -0.88 -7.71
CA SER A 81 -1.48 -1.74 -6.82
C SER A 81 0.02 -1.55 -7.03
N ALA A 82 0.83 -2.08 -6.11
CA ALA A 82 2.29 -2.14 -6.27
C ALA A 82 2.70 -2.89 -7.56
N LEU A 83 1.94 -3.94 -7.91
CA LEU A 83 2.14 -4.74 -9.12
C LEU A 83 1.85 -3.94 -10.40
N TRP A 84 0.84 -3.07 -10.41
CA TRP A 84 0.55 -2.19 -11.55
C TRP A 84 1.76 -1.33 -11.93
N TRP A 85 2.33 -0.63 -10.95
CA TRP A 85 3.51 0.23 -11.15
C TRP A 85 4.75 -0.54 -11.60
N SER A 86 4.88 -1.80 -11.18
CA SER A 86 6.00 -2.64 -11.57
C SER A 86 5.95 -3.10 -13.03
N ARG A 87 4.75 -3.35 -13.58
CA ARG A 87 4.57 -3.72 -14.99
C ARG A 87 4.91 -2.58 -15.94
N GLN A 88 4.59 -1.35 -15.57
CA GLN A 88 4.84 -0.15 -16.38
C GLN A 88 6.33 0.19 -16.55
N ARG A 89 7.22 -0.49 -15.81
CA ARG A 89 8.64 -0.13 -15.74
C ARG A 89 9.61 -1.27 -16.11
N GLU A 90 9.13 -2.35 -16.72
CA GLU A 90 9.94 -3.51 -17.15
C GLU A 90 10.78 -4.19 -16.03
N HIS A 91 10.48 -3.90 -14.76
CA HIS A 91 11.25 -4.39 -13.63
C HIS A 91 10.88 -5.83 -13.27
N THR A 92 11.73 -6.77 -13.68
CA THR A 92 11.47 -8.22 -13.65
C THR A 92 11.44 -8.80 -12.24
N ALA A 93 12.15 -8.23 -11.27
CA ALA A 93 12.09 -8.70 -9.88
C ALA A 93 10.76 -8.32 -9.21
N MET A 94 10.22 -7.15 -9.55
CA MET A 94 8.95 -6.66 -9.01
C MET A 94 7.72 -7.37 -9.59
N THR A 95 7.80 -7.98 -10.77
CA THR A 95 6.70 -8.82 -11.29
C THR A 95 6.66 -10.18 -10.60
N ARG A 96 7.79 -10.70 -10.11
CA ARG A 96 7.84 -12.02 -9.44
C ARG A 96 7.29 -12.01 -8.01
N LEU A 97 7.68 -11.00 -7.21
CA LEU A 97 7.28 -10.88 -5.80
C LEU A 97 5.75 -10.96 -5.57
N PRO A 98 4.90 -10.27 -6.35
CA PRO A 98 3.46 -10.27 -6.16
C PRO A 98 2.75 -11.43 -6.89
N LEU A 99 3.33 -12.00 -7.96
CA LEU A 99 2.77 -13.17 -8.64
C LEU A 99 2.80 -14.43 -7.76
N GLU A 100 3.81 -14.57 -6.91
CA GLU A 100 3.93 -15.70 -5.97
C GLU A 100 2.92 -15.61 -4.80
N HIS A 101 2.31 -14.44 -4.56
CA HIS A 101 1.48 -14.16 -3.38
C HIS A 101 0.06 -13.66 -3.70
N GLY A 102 -0.44 -13.93 -4.91
CA GLY A 102 -1.83 -13.66 -5.29
C GLY A 102 -2.17 -12.17 -5.47
N ALA A 103 -1.21 -11.37 -5.93
CA ALA A 103 -1.42 -9.93 -6.03
C ALA A 103 -2.32 -9.52 -7.21
N ILE A 104 -3.18 -8.54 -6.93
CA ILE A 104 -4.17 -8.05 -7.88
C ILE A 104 -3.48 -7.13 -8.91
N ALA A 105 -3.53 -7.52 -10.17
CA ALA A 105 -3.16 -6.67 -11.29
C ALA A 105 -4.37 -5.78 -11.65
N SER A 106 -4.74 -4.83 -10.79
CA SER A 106 -5.80 -3.89 -11.15
C SER A 106 -5.20 -2.74 -11.96
N GLU A 107 -5.69 -2.60 -13.19
CA GLU A 107 -5.64 -1.35 -13.94
C GLU A 107 -6.65 -0.39 -13.31
N GLY A 108 -6.42 0.92 -13.41
CA GLY A 108 -7.30 1.94 -12.85
C GLY A 108 -8.66 2.01 -13.54
N GLU A 109 -9.50 1.00 -13.38
CA GLU A 109 -10.91 1.07 -13.71
C GLU A 109 -11.71 1.26 -12.41
N ASP A 110 -12.09 2.52 -12.20
CA ASP A 110 -13.25 2.99 -11.44
C ASP A 110 -13.71 2.12 -10.24
N LEU A 111 -12.97 2.20 -9.13
CA LEU A 111 -13.36 1.59 -7.85
C LEU A 111 -14.46 2.37 -7.10
N THR A 112 -15.07 3.41 -7.70
CA THR A 112 -16.24 4.06 -7.08
C THR A 112 -17.43 3.11 -6.98
N ALA A 113 -17.48 2.05 -7.80
CA ALA A 113 -18.53 1.03 -7.74
C ALA A 113 -18.33 -0.01 -6.62
N SER A 114 -17.09 -0.35 -6.25
CA SER A 114 -16.82 -1.37 -5.23
C SER A 114 -16.92 -0.85 -3.79
N LYS A 115 -16.77 0.47 -3.56
CA LYS A 115 -17.08 1.06 -2.25
C LYS A 115 -18.59 1.03 -1.94
N ARG A 116 -19.48 1.13 -2.94
CA ARG A 116 -20.95 1.08 -2.72
C ARG A 116 -21.48 -0.29 -2.30
N LYS A 117 -20.87 -1.40 -2.72
CA LYS A 117 -21.35 -2.75 -2.35
C LYS A 117 -21.05 -3.16 -0.91
N ARG A 118 -20.20 -2.41 -0.18
CA ARG A 118 -19.98 -2.66 1.26
C ARG A 118 -20.85 -1.78 2.15
N GLU A 119 -21.37 -0.67 1.62
CA GLU A 119 -22.31 0.21 2.33
C GLU A 119 -23.78 -0.16 2.07
N GLU A 120 -24.13 -0.75 0.92
CA GLU A 120 -25.51 -1.20 0.63
C GLU A 120 -25.89 -2.58 1.23
N ASN A 121 -24.96 -3.28 1.90
CA ASN A 121 -25.21 -4.63 2.45
C ASN A 121 -25.49 -4.65 3.98
N GLU A 122 -25.75 -3.50 4.60
CA GLU A 122 -26.14 -3.41 6.02
C GLU A 122 -27.59 -2.96 6.24
N GLU A 123 -28.41 -2.83 5.18
CA GLU A 123 -29.83 -2.48 5.34
C GLU A 123 -30.74 -3.21 4.35
N VAL A 124 -30.99 -4.50 4.56
CA VAL A 124 -32.34 -5.08 4.39
C VAL A 124 -32.50 -6.30 5.31
N ALA A 125 -33.16 -6.13 6.46
CA ALA A 125 -33.90 -7.21 7.09
C ALA A 125 -35.40 -6.87 7.03
N PRO A 126 -36.25 -7.67 6.38
CA PRO A 126 -37.68 -7.41 6.33
C PRO A 126 -38.39 -7.93 7.58
N ALA A 127 -39.34 -7.10 8.05
CA ALA A 127 -40.59 -7.41 8.74
C ALA A 127 -40.63 -8.56 9.76
N GLN A 128 -40.86 -8.20 11.02
CA GLN A 128 -41.76 -8.97 11.89
C GLN A 128 -42.88 -8.06 12.39
N LYS A 129 -44.08 -8.42 11.93
CA LYS A 129 -45.37 -7.85 12.31
C LYS A 129 -45.99 -8.75 13.38
N CYS A 130 -46.65 -8.09 14.34
CA CYS A 130 -47.70 -8.59 15.25
C CYS A 130 -47.29 -9.34 16.54
N PRO A 131 -48.15 -9.31 17.58
CA PRO A 131 -49.55 -8.84 17.60
C PRO A 131 -49.73 -7.33 17.82
#